data_AF-G5E0W9-F1
#
_entry.id   AF-G5E0W9-F1
#
_cell.length_a   1.000
_cell.length_b   1.000
_cell.length_c   1.000
_cell.angle_alpha   90.00
_cell.angle_beta   90.00
_cell.angle_gamma   90.00
#
_symmetry.space_group_name_H-M   'P 1'
#
loop_
_entity.id
_entity.type
_entity.pdbx_description
1 polymer ?
#
loop_
_entity_poly.entity_id
_entity_poly.type
_entity_poly.pdbx_seq_one_letter_code
_entity_poly.pdbx_strand_id
1 'polypeptide(L)'
;YLQENFINSQDWFVFVSIAADLKNTFLIFFPIWFHLCESVGIKLIWVAVIGDWLNLIFKWILFGQRPYWWVHETLFYVNSSPPTIHQFPVTCETGPGSPSGHAMGCSAVYYVMALDTQMYRNSCR
;
A
#
# COMPACT_ATOMS: atom_id res chain seq x y z
N TYR A 1 13.46 -14.80 4.88
CA TYR A 1 14.10 -14.34 3.62
C TYR A 1 14.37 -12.83 3.59
N LEU A 2 13.38 -11.93 3.45
CA LEU A 2 13.66 -10.48 3.32
C LEU A 2 14.41 -9.92 4.54
N GLN A 3 13.92 -10.18 5.75
CA GLN A 3 14.57 -9.72 6.99
C GLN A 3 15.95 -10.38 7.23
N GLU A 4 16.21 -11.55 6.66
CA GLU A 4 17.50 -12.25 6.82
C GLU A 4 18.55 -11.75 5.82
N ASN A 5 18.15 -11.48 4.58
CA ASN A 5 19.08 -11.15 3.48
C ASN A 5 19.24 -9.65 3.26
N PHE A 6 18.27 -8.83 3.69
CA PHE A 6 18.23 -7.39 3.42
C PHE A 6 18.08 -6.53 4.68
N ILE A 7 18.55 -7.01 5.83
CA ILE A 7 18.45 -6.27 7.10
C ILE A 7 19.11 -4.89 7.03
N ASN A 8 20.22 -4.76 6.30
CA ASN A 8 20.94 -3.50 6.12
C ASN A 8 20.16 -2.48 5.26
N SER A 9 19.11 -2.92 4.55
CA SER A 9 18.25 -2.07 3.73
C SER A 9 16.87 -1.87 4.35
N GLN A 10 16.69 -2.20 5.64
CA GLN A 10 15.42 -2.05 6.34
C GLN A 10 14.85 -0.62 6.26
N ASP A 11 15.70 0.39 6.45
CA ASP A 11 15.30 1.79 6.46
C ASP A 11 14.77 2.23 5.09
N TRP A 12 15.36 1.70 4.02
CA TRP A 12 14.87 1.91 2.66
C TRP A 12 13.49 1.31 2.46
N PHE A 13 13.25 0.07 2.91
CA PHE A 13 11.92 -0.54 2.80
C PHE A 13 10.87 0.17 3.64
N VAL A 14 11.22 0.61 4.85
CA VAL A 14 10.34 1.42 5.70
C VAL A 14 10.02 2.75 5.01
N PHE A 15 11.03 3.44 4.47
CA PHE A 15 10.84 4.68 3.73
C PHE A 15 9.92 4.50 2.53
N VAL A 16 10.17 3.50 1.68
CA VAL A 16 9.32 3.19 0.52
C VAL A 16 7.89 2.88 0.97
N SER A 17 7.71 2.17 2.09
CA SER A 17 6.37 1.86 2.61
C SER A 17 5.64 3.12 3.09
N ILE A 18 6.33 4.04 3.75
CA ILE A 18 5.78 5.34 4.16
C ILE A 18 5.42 6.19 2.95
N ALA A 19 6.30 6.23 1.94
CA ALA A 19 6.03 6.94 0.69
C ALA A 19 4.82 6.34 -0.05
N ALA A 20 4.70 5.01 -0.01
CA ALA A 20 3.60 4.24 -0.60
C ALA A 20 2.28 4.31 0.17
N ASP A 21 2.25 4.95 1.34
CA ASP A 21 1.01 5.17 2.07
C ASP A 21 0.10 6.06 1.23
N LEU A 22 -1.15 5.61 1.06
CA LEU A 22 -2.14 6.29 0.23
C LEU A 22 -2.34 7.73 0.71
N LYS A 23 -2.29 7.96 2.03
CA LYS A 23 -2.39 9.31 2.60
C LYS A 23 -1.24 10.21 2.11
N ASN A 24 0.00 9.73 2.22
CA ASN A 24 1.18 10.52 1.83
C ASN A 24 1.24 10.73 0.32
N THR A 25 0.99 9.65 -0.44
CA THR A 25 0.90 9.68 -1.90
C THR A 25 -0.16 10.69 -2.36
N PHE A 26 -1.38 10.59 -1.81
CA PHE A 26 -2.48 11.49 -2.16
C PHE A 26 -2.16 12.95 -1.83
N LEU A 27 -1.63 13.24 -0.63
CA LEU A 27 -1.29 14.60 -0.22
C LEU A 27 -0.25 15.27 -1.12
N ILE A 28 0.66 14.50 -1.72
CA ILE A 28 1.70 15.02 -2.62
C ILE A 28 1.15 15.15 -4.05
N PHE A 29 0.55 14.10 -4.60
CA PHE A 29 0.16 14.08 -6.02
C PHE A 29 -1.11 14.87 -6.32
N PHE A 30 -2.05 14.91 -5.38
CA PHE A 30 -3.30 15.64 -5.57
C PHE A 30 -3.10 17.13 -5.90
N PRO A 31 -2.38 17.94 -5.09
CA PRO A 31 -2.22 19.37 -5.38
C PRO A 31 -1.48 19.62 -6.71
N ILE A 32 -0.49 18.79 -7.05
CA ILE A 32 0.31 18.91 -8.27
C ILE A 32 -0.56 18.67 -9.51
N TRP A 33 -1.29 17.55 -9.55
CA TRP A 33 -2.15 17.23 -10.68
C TRP A 33 -3.42 18.05 -10.74
N PHE A 34 -3.98 18.47 -9.61
CA PHE A 34 -5.12 19.38 -9.62
C PHE A 34 -4.77 20.72 -10.29
N HIS A 35 -3.57 21.27 -10.03
CA HIS A 35 -3.12 22.51 -10.68
C HIS A 35 -2.77 22.35 -12.16
N LEU A 36 -2.28 21.17 -12.57
CA LEU A 36 -1.87 20.92 -13.96
C LEU A 36 -3.03 20.46 -14.84
N CYS A 37 -3.98 19.70 -14.29
CA CYS A 37 -5.21 19.28 -14.95
C CYS A 37 -6.25 18.86 -13.91
N GLU A 38 -7.25 19.71 -13.68
CA GLU A 38 -8.32 19.47 -12.70
C GLU A 38 -9.01 18.11 -12.90
N SER A 39 -9.22 17.69 -14.16
CA SER A 39 -9.85 16.41 -14.49
C SER A 39 -9.09 15.21 -13.90
N VAL A 40 -7.76 15.22 -13.96
CA VAL A 40 -6.90 14.16 -13.40
C VAL A 40 -6.94 14.19 -11.88
N GLY A 41 -6.92 15.39 -11.28
CA GLY A 41 -7.09 15.57 -9.84
C GLY A 41 -8.40 14.96 -9.33
N ILE A 42 -9.52 15.20 -10.00
CA ILE A 42 -10.83 14.63 -9.63
C ILE A 42 -10.83 13.10 -9.76
N LYS A 43 -10.24 12.56 -10.83
CA LYS A 43 -10.11 11.10 -11.01
C LYS A 43 -9.26 10.45 -9.90
N LEU A 44 -8.19 11.11 -9.47
CA LEU A 44 -7.38 10.65 -8.33
C LEU A 44 -8.19 10.56 -7.04
N ILE A 45 -9.07 11.53 -6.76
CA ILE A 45 -9.98 11.46 -5.60
C ILE A 45 -10.87 10.22 -5.68
N TRP A 46 -11.54 10.02 -6.83
CA TRP A 46 -12.46 8.90 -7.00
C TRP A 46 -11.77 7.55 -6.82
N VAL A 47 -10.58 7.40 -7.42
CA VAL A 47 -9.81 6.16 -7.32
C VAL A 47 -9.31 5.93 -5.89
N ALA A 48 -8.89 6.97 -5.17
CA ALA A 48 -8.52 6.85 -3.77
C ALA A 48 -9.71 6.42 -2.90
N VAL A 49 -10.87 7.05 -3.07
CA VAL A 49 -12.09 6.76 -2.28
C VAL A 49 -12.60 5.35 -2.54
N ILE A 50 -12.79 4.99 -3.82
CA ILE A 50 -13.31 3.66 -4.21
C ILE A 50 -12.28 2.58 -3.87
N GLY A 51 -10.99 2.85 -4.11
CA GLY A 51 -9.90 1.94 -3.82
C GLY A 51 -9.79 1.61 -2.34
N ASP A 52 -9.79 2.63 -1.47
CA ASP A 52 -9.71 2.43 -0.03
C ASP A 52 -10.96 1.71 0.51
N TRP A 53 -12.14 2.07 0.01
CA TRP A 53 -13.38 1.39 0.37
C TRP A 53 -13.36 -0.10 -0.01
N LEU A 54 -12.98 -0.43 -1.24
CA LEU A 54 -12.83 -1.82 -1.67
C LEU A 54 -11.75 -2.56 -0.89
N ASN A 55 -10.61 -1.90 -0.58
CA ASN A 55 -9.56 -2.48 0.24
C ASN A 55 -10.10 -2.87 1.63
N LEU A 56 -10.88 -2.00 2.24
CA LEU A 56 -11.51 -2.24 3.54
C LEU A 56 -12.48 -3.42 3.45
N ILE A 57 -13.40 -3.42 2.48
CA ILE A 57 -14.37 -4.51 2.30
C ILE A 57 -13.65 -5.85 2.07
N PHE A 58 -12.62 -5.90 1.23
CA PHE A 58 -11.88 -7.14 1.01
C PHE A 58 -11.08 -7.58 2.22
N LYS A 59 -10.54 -6.66 3.02
CA LYS A 59 -9.90 -7.00 4.30
C LYS A 59 -10.87 -7.71 5.24
N TRP A 60 -12.11 -7.23 5.31
CA TRP A 60 -13.16 -7.86 6.11
C TRP A 60 -13.59 -9.23 5.57
N ILE A 61 -13.61 -9.43 4.26
CA ILE A 61 -14.04 -10.71 3.67
C ILE A 61 -12.93 -11.77 3.74
N LEU A 62 -11.68 -11.40 3.45
CA LEU A 62 -10.58 -12.35 3.28
C LEU A 62 -9.87 -12.71 4.58
N PHE A 63 -10.03 -11.92 5.65
CA PHE A 63 -9.43 -12.16 6.97
C PHE A 63 -7.95 -12.55 6.91
N GLY A 64 -7.18 -11.88 6.04
CA GLY A 64 -5.77 -12.23 5.83
C GLY A 64 -4.96 -12.09 7.11
N GLN A 65 -4.24 -13.14 7.49
CA GLN A 65 -3.36 -13.13 8.65
C GLN A 65 -2.13 -12.24 8.40
N ARG A 66 -1.65 -11.57 9.45
CA ARG A 66 -0.42 -10.76 9.39
C ARG A 66 0.78 -11.65 9.75
N PRO A 67 1.90 -11.60 9.00
CA PRO A 67 3.05 -12.49 9.23
C PRO A 67 3.59 -12.45 10.66
N TYR A 68 3.61 -11.28 11.30
CA TYR A 68 4.07 -11.10 12.68
C TYR A 68 3.28 -11.96 13.68
N TRP A 69 1.95 -11.88 13.65
CA TRP A 69 1.09 -12.65 14.55
C TRP A 69 1.02 -14.12 14.14
N TRP A 70 0.90 -14.38 12.84
CA TRP A 70 0.74 -15.72 12.30
C TRP A 70 1.86 -16.68 12.71
N VAL A 71 3.12 -16.23 12.77
CA VAL A 71 4.26 -17.10 13.15
C VAL A 71 4.12 -17.64 14.58
N HIS A 72 3.46 -16.89 15.47
CA HIS A 72 3.29 -17.23 16.88
C HIS A 72 2.01 -18.03 17.14
N GLU A 73 1.04 -17.96 16.23
CA GLU A 73 -0.26 -18.63 16.36
C GLU A 73 -0.35 -19.94 15.56
N THR A 74 0.51 -20.12 14.55
CA THR A 74 0.49 -21.30 13.70
C THR A 74 1.04 -22.55 14.39
N LEU A 75 0.40 -23.70 14.16
CA LEU A 75 0.91 -25.02 14.58
C LEU A 75 2.03 -25.55 13.67
N PHE A 76 2.39 -24.82 12.62
CA PHE A 76 3.40 -25.24 11.66
C PHE A 76 4.78 -25.46 12.31
N TYR A 77 5.13 -24.66 13.32
CA TYR A 77 6.41 -24.74 14.02
C TYR A 77 6.34 -25.53 15.34
N VAL A 78 5.37 -26.44 15.55
CA VAL A 78 5.27 -27.18 16.85
C VAL A 78 6.55 -27.97 17.18
N ASN A 79 7.23 -28.52 16.17
CA ASN A 79 8.44 -29.34 16.35
C ASN A 79 9.75 -28.55 16.11
N SER A 80 9.68 -27.23 15.93
CA SER A 80 10.84 -26.39 15.55
C SER A 80 10.73 -25.00 16.17
N SER A 81 11.83 -24.31 16.42
CA SER A 81 11.74 -22.91 16.85
C SER A 81 11.13 -22.04 15.73
N PRO A 82 10.05 -21.27 15.98
CA PRO A 82 9.52 -20.33 15.00
C PRO A 82 10.59 -19.27 14.66
N PRO A 83 10.63 -18.79 13.40
CA PRO A 83 11.61 -17.78 13.01
C PRO A 83 11.38 -16.47 13.77
N THR A 84 12.47 -15.85 14.23
CA THR A 84 12.41 -14.52 14.84
C THR A 84 12.16 -13.48 13.76
N ILE A 85 11.05 -12.77 13.86
CA ILE A 85 10.67 -11.70 12.94
C ILE A 85 10.59 -10.37 13.67
N HIS A 86 11.14 -9.33 13.04
CA HIS A 86 11.18 -7.99 13.60
C HIS A 86 9.91 -7.22 13.24
N GLN A 87 9.40 -6.47 14.21
CA GLN A 87 8.29 -5.54 14.03
C GLN A 87 8.82 -4.11 13.86
N PHE A 88 8.32 -3.42 12.85
CA PHE A 88 8.61 -2.01 12.57
C PHE A 88 7.36 -1.14 12.75
N PRO A 89 7.48 0.17 13.00
CA PRO A 89 6.32 1.06 13.17
C PRO A 89 5.29 0.96 12.04
N VAL A 90 5.73 0.84 10.78
CA VAL A 90 4.85 0.69 9.61
C VAL A 90 4.15 -0.67 9.53
N THR A 91 4.64 -1.68 10.24
CA THR A 91 4.06 -3.03 10.27
C THR A 91 3.07 -3.24 11.43
N CYS A 92 2.96 -2.27 12.34
CA CYS A 92 2.06 -2.28 13.50
C CYS A 92 0.61 -1.90 13.12
N GLU A 93 0.04 -2.57 12.13
CA GLU A 93 -1.33 -2.32 11.68
C GLU A 93 -2.34 -3.17 12.49
N THR A 94 -3.50 -2.57 12.81
CA THR A 94 -4.54 -3.17 13.66
C THR A 94 -5.61 -3.96 12.91
N GLY A 95 -5.51 -4.08 11.58
CA GLY A 95 -6.49 -4.76 10.72
C GLY A 95 -5.93 -5.93 9.90
N PRO A 96 -6.82 -6.69 9.23
CA PRO A 96 -6.43 -7.81 8.37
C PRO A 96 -5.39 -7.41 7.33
N GLY A 97 -4.49 -8.34 7.01
CA GLY A 97 -3.32 -8.11 6.16
C GLY A 97 -3.56 -8.23 4.66
N SER A 98 -4.70 -8.77 4.22
CA SER A 98 -4.98 -9.00 2.80
C SER A 98 -6.31 -8.39 2.38
N PRO A 99 -6.36 -7.62 1.28
CA PRO A 99 -5.23 -7.15 0.45
C PRO A 99 -4.43 -6.00 1.09
N SER A 100 -3.18 -5.79 0.66
CA SER A 100 -2.34 -4.69 1.16
C SER A 100 -2.85 -3.33 0.69
N GLY A 101 -3.13 -2.42 1.64
CA GLY A 101 -3.59 -1.06 1.35
C GLY A 101 -2.53 -0.22 0.65
N HIS A 102 -1.28 -0.27 1.12
CA HIS A 102 -0.14 0.44 0.51
C HIS A 102 0.05 0.02 -0.96
N ALA A 103 0.02 -1.29 -1.23
CA ALA A 103 0.21 -1.80 -2.59
C ALA A 103 -0.96 -1.44 -3.52
N MET A 104 -2.20 -1.61 -3.03
CA MET A 104 -3.40 -1.30 -3.80
C MET A 104 -3.54 0.21 -4.05
N GLY A 105 -3.25 1.05 -3.06
CA GLY A 105 -3.27 2.50 -3.18
C GLY A 105 -2.23 3.00 -4.19
N CYS A 106 -0.99 2.53 -4.07
CA CYS A 106 0.08 2.87 -5.01
C CYS A 106 -0.25 2.47 -6.45
N SER A 107 -0.73 1.24 -6.66
CA SER A 107 -1.05 0.77 -8.01
C SER A 107 -2.21 1.57 -8.62
N ALA A 108 -3.21 1.91 -7.81
CA ALA A 108 -4.37 2.69 -8.23
C ALA A 108 -3.98 4.13 -8.62
N VAL A 109 -3.18 4.81 -7.80
CA VAL A 109 -2.66 6.15 -8.12
C VAL A 109 -1.78 6.11 -9.37
N TYR A 110 -0.84 5.16 -9.44
CA TYR A 110 0.03 5.02 -10.60
C TYR A 110 -0.76 4.75 -11.89
N TYR A 111 -1.79 3.91 -11.83
CA TYR A 111 -2.66 3.63 -12.97
C TYR A 111 -3.37 4.88 -13.50
N VAL A 112 -3.93 5.71 -12.61
CA VAL A 112 -4.53 6.99 -13.00
C VAL A 112 -3.48 7.89 -13.63
N MET A 113 -2.33 8.05 -12.99
CA MET A 113 -1.25 8.88 -13.53
C MET A 113 -0.80 8.41 -14.92
N ALA A 114 -0.60 7.10 -15.12
CA ALA A 114 -0.14 6.55 -16.39
C ALA A 114 -1.18 6.70 -17.50
N LEU A 115 -2.43 6.33 -17.24
CA LEU A 115 -3.51 6.46 -18.22
C LEU A 115 -3.85 7.91 -18.53
N ASP A 116 -3.87 8.76 -17.51
CA ASP A 116 -4.15 10.17 -17.72
C ASP A 116 -2.96 10.94 -18.26
N THR A 117 -1.72 10.47 -18.16
CA THR A 117 -0.62 11.06 -18.96
C THR A 117 -0.87 10.81 -20.45
N GLN A 118 -1.47 9.67 -20.79
CA GLN A 118 -1.86 9.34 -22.16
C GLN A 118 -3.13 10.11 -22.60
N MET A 119 -4.10 10.34 -21.71
CA MET A 119 -5.26 11.20 -21.98
C MET A 119 -4.93 12.70 -21.96
N TYR A 120 -4.05 13.19 -21.09
CA TYR A 120 -3.59 14.58 -21.01
C TYR A 120 -3.02 15.01 -22.37
N ARG A 121 -2.25 14.12 -23.01
CA ARG A 121 -1.74 14.30 -24.36
C ARG A 121 -2.85 14.45 -25.43
N ASN A 122 -4.05 13.95 -25.18
CA ASN A 122 -5.19 13.94 -26.10
C ASN A 122 -6.31 14.92 -25.74
N SER A 123 -6.41 15.39 -24.48
CA SER A 123 -7.54 16.17 -23.95
C SER A 123 -7.17 17.56 -23.42
N CYS A 124 -5.89 17.84 -23.14
CA CYS A 124 -5.42 19.19 -22.79
C CYS A 124 -4.78 19.90 -24.01
N ARG A 125 -5.42 19.78 -25.17
CA ARG A 125 -5.14 20.54 -26.38
C ARG A 125 -6.39 21.30 -26.81
#